data_AF-A0A1T4SXL2-F1
#
_entry.id   AF-A0A1T4SXL2-F1
#
_cell.length_a   1.000
_cell.length_b   1.000
_cell.length_c   1.000
_cell.angle_alpha   90.00
_cell.angle_beta   90.00
_cell.angle_gamma   90.00
#
_symmetry.space_group_name_H-M   'P 1'
#
loop_
_entity.id
_entity.type
_entity.pdbx_description
1 polymer ?
#
loop_
_entity_poly.entity_id
_entity_poly.type
_entity_poly.pdbx_seq_one_letter_code
_entity_poly.pdbx_strand_id
1 'polypeptide(L)'
;MSLDKIVGNKTEALKFIDSEMISYDLPLSDKIKLNHSLLLYQFNKIKVQNRTGNAIFGLPVNSVFAFQKDAENFCIYLLIELDQHDLGIIAQNIGYANNVTQDDYQNGDFDFLSWHLHDMDAIIIKDRMSSGGQPGKSSFILCLTNMKMKDIVCSEKLFEQ
;
A
#
# COMPACT_ATOMS: atom_id res chain seq x y z
N MET A 1 -13.30 -2.60 -9.75
CA MET A 1 -12.74 -3.95 -9.48
C MET A 1 -12.48 -4.12 -7.97
N SER A 2 -12.48 -5.35 -7.40
CA SER A 2 -12.04 -5.56 -5.99
C SER A 2 -10.52 -5.52 -5.89
N LEU A 3 -9.96 -4.89 -4.86
CA LEU A 3 -8.50 -4.83 -4.65
C LEU A 3 -7.90 -6.19 -4.29
N ASP A 4 -8.70 -7.16 -3.85
CA ASP A 4 -8.21 -8.52 -3.53
C ASP A 4 -7.64 -9.20 -4.76
N LYS A 5 -8.18 -8.88 -5.94
CA LYS A 5 -7.79 -9.49 -7.21
C LYS A 5 -6.40 -9.08 -7.66
N ILE A 6 -5.87 -7.96 -7.15
CA ILE A 6 -4.52 -7.49 -7.51
C ILE A 6 -3.43 -8.07 -6.60
N VAL A 7 -3.81 -8.71 -5.49
CA VAL A 7 -2.83 -9.23 -4.52
C VAL A 7 -2.21 -10.51 -5.05
N GLY A 8 -0.90 -10.48 -5.31
CA GLY A 8 -0.16 -11.62 -5.85
C GLY A 8 -0.42 -11.91 -7.34
N ASN A 9 -1.14 -11.03 -8.05
CA ASN A 9 -1.44 -11.18 -9.48
C ASN A 9 -1.03 -9.94 -10.26
N LYS A 10 0.17 -10.01 -10.87
CA LYS A 10 0.76 -8.92 -11.65
C LYS A 10 -0.15 -8.43 -12.79
N THR A 11 -0.82 -9.37 -13.47
CA THR A 11 -1.67 -9.04 -14.63
C THR A 11 -2.89 -8.22 -14.21
N GLU A 12 -3.58 -8.62 -13.15
CA GLU A 12 -4.74 -7.89 -12.64
C GLU A 12 -4.33 -6.55 -12.03
N ALA A 13 -3.16 -6.47 -11.38
CA ALA A 13 -2.62 -5.22 -10.86
C ALA A 13 -2.32 -4.20 -11.97
N LEU A 14 -1.70 -4.62 -13.08
CA LEU A 14 -1.47 -3.73 -14.23
C LEU A 14 -2.79 -3.26 -14.86
N LYS A 15 -3.76 -4.17 -15.06
CA LYS A 15 -5.10 -3.80 -15.54
C LYS A 15 -5.76 -2.77 -14.63
N PHE A 16 -5.68 -2.95 -13.31
CA PHE A 16 -6.19 -2.00 -12.33
C PHE A 16 -5.55 -0.62 -12.47
N ILE A 17 -4.22 -0.57 -12.58
CA ILE A 17 -3.48 0.68 -12.76
C ILE A 17 -3.95 1.40 -14.03
N ASP A 18 -4.16 0.67 -15.12
CA ASP A 18 -4.53 1.27 -16.40
C ASP A 18 -6.01 1.67 -16.49
N SER A 19 -6.92 0.92 -15.84
CA SER A 19 -8.36 1.18 -15.95
C SER A 19 -8.92 2.08 -14.85
N GLU A 20 -8.31 2.11 -13.66
CA GLU A 20 -8.88 2.76 -12.48
C GLU A 20 -8.05 3.94 -11.96
N MET A 21 -6.82 4.12 -12.45
CA MET A 21 -5.93 5.18 -11.99
C MET A 21 -5.66 6.21 -13.08
N ILE A 22 -5.51 7.46 -12.67
CA ILE A 22 -5.17 8.59 -13.55
C ILE A 22 -3.78 9.12 -13.21
N SER A 23 -3.12 9.74 -14.19
CA SER A 23 -1.84 10.41 -13.96
C SER A 23 -1.96 11.45 -12.85
N TYR A 24 -1.04 11.39 -11.90
CA TYR A 24 -1.04 12.23 -10.71
C TYR A 24 -0.27 13.52 -10.95
N ASP A 25 -1.00 14.62 -11.12
CA ASP A 25 -0.48 15.99 -11.14
C ASP A 25 -1.26 16.86 -10.15
N LEU A 26 -1.09 16.59 -8.84
CA LEU A 26 -1.81 17.34 -7.81
C LEU A 26 -1.15 18.68 -7.45
N PRO A 27 -1.96 19.75 -7.28
CA PRO A 27 -1.51 20.99 -6.66
C PRO A 27 -0.94 20.76 -5.25
N LEU A 28 0.04 21.58 -4.85
CA LEU A 28 0.71 21.51 -3.54
C LEU A 28 -0.29 21.53 -2.36
N SER A 29 -1.41 22.25 -2.50
CA SER A 29 -2.47 22.33 -1.49
C SER A 29 -3.15 21.00 -1.21
N ASP A 30 -3.32 20.14 -2.22
CA ASP A 30 -3.98 18.84 -2.07
C ASP A 30 -2.98 17.77 -1.59
N LYS A 31 -1.70 17.93 -1.91
CA LYS A 31 -0.61 17.18 -1.28
C LYS A 31 -0.63 17.35 0.25
N ILE A 32 -0.73 18.59 0.74
CA ILE A 32 -0.76 18.87 2.18
C ILE A 32 -1.97 18.25 2.89
N LYS A 33 -3.15 18.23 2.25
CA LYS A 33 -4.38 17.66 2.82
C LYS A 33 -4.34 16.14 2.99
N LEU A 34 -3.52 15.44 2.21
CA LEU A 34 -3.41 13.98 2.27
C LEU A 34 -2.65 13.47 3.50
N ASN A 35 -1.90 14.35 4.19
CA ASN A 35 -1.29 14.14 5.52
C ASN A 35 -0.77 12.71 5.78
N HIS A 36 0.06 12.20 4.87
CA HIS A 36 0.58 10.82 4.91
C HIS A 36 2.04 10.77 4.47
N SER A 37 2.84 9.86 5.03
CA SER A 37 4.28 9.71 4.74
C SER A 37 4.61 9.48 3.26
N LEU A 38 3.61 9.05 2.47
CA LEU A 38 3.75 8.75 1.04
C LEU A 38 3.80 10.00 0.16
N LEU A 39 3.61 11.20 0.73
CA LEU A 39 3.79 12.46 0.01
C LEU A 39 5.23 12.74 -0.43
N LEU A 40 6.20 12.01 0.13
CA LEU A 40 7.61 12.02 -0.29
C LEU A 40 7.90 11.06 -1.46
N TYR A 41 6.93 10.24 -1.86
CA TYR A 41 7.11 9.18 -2.83
C TYR A 41 6.65 9.73 -4.19
N GLN A 42 7.47 9.63 -5.23
CA GLN A 42 7.19 10.18 -6.57
C GLN A 42 6.16 9.34 -7.35
N PHE A 43 5.00 9.06 -6.75
CA PHE A 43 3.95 8.32 -7.44
C PHE A 43 3.40 9.15 -8.61
N ASN A 44 3.11 8.46 -9.70
CA ASN A 44 2.68 9.07 -10.95
C ASN A 44 1.24 8.74 -11.31
N LYS A 45 0.54 7.92 -10.48
CA LYS A 45 -0.86 7.57 -10.67
C LYS A 45 -1.65 7.56 -9.35
N ILE A 46 -2.92 7.98 -9.39
CA ILE A 46 -3.87 7.93 -8.26
C ILE A 46 -5.21 7.38 -8.70
N LYS A 47 -5.91 6.67 -7.81
CA LYS A 47 -7.33 6.34 -8.00
C LYS A 47 -8.20 7.51 -7.56
N VAL A 48 -8.98 8.08 -8.48
CA VAL A 48 -9.95 9.14 -8.15
C VAL A 48 -11.09 8.53 -7.33
N GLN A 49 -11.33 9.05 -6.12
CA GLN A 49 -12.45 8.62 -5.27
C GLN A 49 -13.79 8.93 -5.96
N ASN A 50 -14.38 7.96 -6.63
CA ASN A 50 -15.75 8.08 -7.13
C ASN A 50 -16.62 6.91 -6.62
N ARG A 51 -17.41 7.23 -5.59
CA ARG A 51 -18.70 6.64 -5.19
C ARG A 51 -18.76 5.21 -4.63
N THR A 52 -17.69 4.43 -4.62
CA THR A 52 -17.64 3.14 -3.89
C THR A 52 -16.37 3.08 -3.05
N GLY A 53 -16.52 2.75 -1.76
CA GLY A 53 -15.38 2.60 -0.86
C GLY A 53 -14.40 1.58 -1.43
N ASN A 54 -13.14 1.97 -1.53
CA ASN A 54 -12.09 1.00 -1.86
C ASN A 54 -11.99 0.04 -0.67
N ALA A 55 -12.01 -1.27 -0.93
CA ALA A 55 -11.81 -2.26 0.12
C ALA A 55 -10.86 -3.36 -0.35
N ILE A 56 -10.06 -3.87 0.57
CA ILE A 56 -9.18 -5.02 0.40
C ILE A 56 -9.44 -6.01 1.54
N PHE A 57 -9.79 -7.24 1.22
CA PHE A 57 -10.28 -8.30 2.08
C PHE A 57 -11.48 -7.86 2.93
N GLY A 58 -12.30 -6.97 2.38
CA GLY A 58 -13.41 -6.32 3.08
C GLY A 58 -13.00 -5.18 4.02
N LEU A 59 -11.70 -4.89 4.15
CA LEU A 59 -11.16 -3.79 4.96
C LEU A 59 -11.17 -2.49 4.17
N PRO A 60 -11.60 -1.36 4.75
CA PRO A 60 -11.64 -0.08 4.06
C PRO A 60 -10.23 0.42 3.71
N VAL A 61 -10.08 0.95 2.51
CA VAL A 61 -8.86 1.58 2.00
C VAL A 61 -9.12 3.06 1.80
N ASN A 62 -8.41 3.89 2.55
CA ASN A 62 -8.59 5.34 2.57
C ASN A 62 -8.13 5.95 1.23
N SER A 63 -7.02 5.46 0.67
CA SER A 63 -6.45 5.97 -0.57
C SER A 63 -5.61 4.92 -1.29
N VAL A 64 -5.51 5.05 -2.62
CA VAL A 64 -4.74 4.16 -3.49
C VAL A 64 -3.86 4.99 -4.42
N PHE A 65 -2.56 4.75 -4.35
CA PHE A 65 -1.53 5.39 -5.16
C PHE A 65 -0.74 4.34 -5.92
N ALA A 66 -0.17 4.70 -7.06
CA ALA A 66 0.72 3.81 -7.80
C ALA A 66 1.89 4.57 -8.43
N PHE A 67 3.04 3.91 -8.41
CA PHE A 67 4.19 4.23 -9.22
C PHE A 67 4.34 3.15 -10.28
N GLN A 68 4.20 3.54 -11.55
CA GLN A 68 4.49 2.64 -12.67
C GLN A 68 5.77 3.11 -13.35
N LYS A 69 6.83 2.30 -13.25
CA LYS A 69 8.14 2.60 -13.83
C LYS A 69 8.15 2.41 -15.34
N ASP A 70 7.50 1.35 -15.80
CA ASP A 70 7.33 0.98 -17.20
C ASP A 70 6.09 0.08 -17.37
N ALA A 71 5.92 -0.52 -18.55
CA ALA A 71 4.75 -1.36 -18.85
C ALA A 71 4.62 -2.60 -17.94
N GLU A 72 5.71 -3.07 -17.35
CA GLU A 72 5.76 -4.33 -16.60
C GLU A 72 6.01 -4.13 -15.11
N ASN A 73 6.66 -3.03 -14.71
CA ASN A 73 7.14 -2.81 -13.35
C ASN A 73 6.35 -1.71 -12.65
N PHE A 74 5.85 -2.03 -11.44
CA PHE A 74 5.03 -1.11 -10.68
C PHE A 74 5.11 -1.33 -9.16
N CYS A 75 4.58 -0.35 -8.43
CA CYS A 75 4.33 -0.39 -7.01
C CYS A 75 2.99 0.28 -6.72
N ILE A 76 2.08 -0.41 -6.03
CA ILE A 76 0.78 0.12 -5.57
C ILE A 76 0.86 0.30 -4.06
N TYR A 77 0.45 1.46 -3.57
CA TYR A 77 0.38 1.77 -2.16
C TYR A 77 -1.08 1.96 -1.75
N LEU A 78 -1.52 1.21 -0.74
CA LEU A 78 -2.84 1.28 -0.14
C LEU A 78 -2.68 1.84 1.27
N LEU A 79 -3.39 2.92 1.56
CA LEU A 79 -3.45 3.52 2.89
C LEU A 79 -4.62 2.89 3.63
N ILE A 80 -4.33 2.19 4.70
CA ILE A 80 -5.31 1.40 5.45
C ILE A 80 -5.14 1.65 6.95
N GLU A 81 -6.25 1.71 7.67
CA GLU A 81 -6.25 1.76 9.13
C GLU A 81 -6.62 0.37 9.65
N LEU A 82 -5.70 -0.23 10.40
CA LEU A 82 -5.83 -1.62 10.88
C LEU A 82 -5.72 -1.68 12.40
N ASP A 83 -6.47 -2.58 12.99
CA ASP A 83 -6.21 -3.14 14.31
C ASP A 83 -5.69 -4.59 14.21
N GLN A 84 -5.51 -5.24 15.36
CA GLN A 84 -5.03 -6.62 15.42
C GLN A 84 -5.98 -7.63 14.77
N HIS A 85 -7.30 -7.37 14.82
CA HIS A 85 -8.30 -8.22 14.18
C HIS A 85 -8.21 -8.08 12.65
N ASP A 86 -8.05 -6.85 12.16
CA ASP A 86 -7.90 -6.56 10.73
C ASP A 86 -6.62 -7.20 10.16
N LEU A 87 -5.51 -7.19 10.91
CA LEU A 87 -4.30 -7.94 10.55
C LEU A 87 -4.60 -9.44 10.40
N GLY A 88 -5.37 -10.02 11.33
CA GLY A 88 -5.84 -11.40 11.24
C GLY A 88 -6.63 -11.70 9.96
N ILE A 89 -7.45 -10.77 9.49
CA ILE A 89 -8.17 -10.89 8.20
C ILE A 89 -7.18 -10.96 7.02
N ILE A 90 -6.15 -10.12 7.03
CA ILE A 90 -5.10 -10.17 6.00
C ILE A 90 -4.41 -11.54 6.02
N ALA A 91 -4.02 -12.03 7.21
CA ALA A 91 -3.36 -13.33 7.33
C ALA A 91 -4.23 -14.51 6.86
N GLN A 92 -5.55 -14.44 7.06
CA GLN A 92 -6.47 -15.47 6.55
C GLN A 92 -6.51 -15.50 5.01
N ASN A 93 -6.28 -14.37 4.34
CA ASN A 93 -6.36 -14.28 2.88
C ASN A 93 -5.03 -14.53 2.18
N ILE A 94 -3.90 -14.11 2.76
CA ILE A 94 -2.57 -14.22 2.12
C ILE A 94 -1.53 -14.99 2.93
N GLY A 95 -1.91 -15.59 4.07
CA GLY A 95 -1.03 -16.32 4.97
C GLY A 95 -0.30 -15.44 5.98
N TYR A 96 0.55 -16.04 6.81
CA TYR A 96 1.38 -15.31 7.77
C TYR A 96 2.60 -14.67 7.08
N ALA A 97 3.05 -13.54 7.63
CA ALA A 97 4.22 -12.84 7.12
C ALA A 97 5.49 -13.68 7.33
N ASN A 98 6.43 -13.55 6.40
CA ASN A 98 7.65 -14.35 6.34
C ASN A 98 8.76 -13.89 7.29
N ASN A 99 8.67 -12.68 7.84
CA ASN A 99 9.77 -11.99 8.53
C ASN A 99 9.57 -11.78 10.03
N VAL A 100 8.48 -12.30 10.60
CA VAL A 100 8.18 -12.19 12.03
C VAL A 100 7.74 -13.53 12.58
N THR A 101 7.92 -13.75 13.89
CA THR A 101 7.35 -14.93 14.54
C THR A 101 5.84 -14.76 14.73
N GLN A 102 5.14 -15.85 15.01
CA GLN A 102 3.72 -15.79 15.34
C GLN A 102 3.47 -14.96 16.61
N ASP A 103 4.37 -15.03 17.60
CA ASP A 103 4.25 -14.28 18.85
C ASP A 103 4.39 -12.77 18.60
N ASP A 104 5.41 -12.36 17.84
CA ASP A 104 5.62 -10.95 17.46
C ASP A 104 4.41 -10.41 16.68
N TYR A 105 3.87 -11.23 15.78
CA TYR A 105 2.68 -10.90 15.01
C TYR A 105 1.46 -10.69 15.92
N GLN A 106 1.23 -11.59 16.88
CA GLN A 106 0.08 -11.52 17.80
C GLN A 106 0.17 -10.34 18.78
N ASN A 107 1.38 -9.99 19.20
CA ASN A 107 1.64 -8.88 20.11
C ASN A 107 1.75 -7.53 19.39
N GLY A 108 1.71 -7.52 18.05
CA GLY A 108 1.90 -6.31 17.25
C GLY A 108 3.33 -5.76 17.31
N ASP A 109 4.32 -6.57 17.73
CA ASP A 109 5.71 -6.17 17.91
C ASP A 109 6.51 -6.34 16.62
N PHE A 110 6.25 -5.44 15.67
CA PHE A 110 6.95 -5.40 14.39
C PHE A 110 6.95 -3.98 13.82
N ASP A 111 8.00 -3.68 13.05
CA ASP A 111 8.08 -2.46 12.24
C ASP A 111 7.42 -2.63 10.87
N PHE A 112 7.54 -3.84 10.30
CA PHE A 112 6.91 -4.20 9.03
C PHE A 112 6.60 -5.69 8.94
N LEU A 113 5.67 -6.04 8.06
CA LEU A 113 5.31 -7.40 7.68
C LEU A 113 5.54 -7.57 6.18
N SER A 114 6.02 -8.73 5.76
CA SER A 114 6.34 -9.00 4.34
C SER A 114 5.90 -10.40 3.91
N TRP A 115 5.40 -10.47 2.68
CA TRP A 115 5.00 -11.71 2.01
C TRP A 115 5.62 -11.75 0.62
N HIS A 116 6.13 -12.93 0.26
CA HIS A 116 6.51 -13.26 -1.11
C HIS A 116 5.34 -14.00 -1.76
N LEU A 117 4.59 -13.31 -2.60
CA LEU A 117 3.49 -13.87 -3.38
C LEU A 117 4.02 -14.28 -4.76
N HIS A 118 3.20 -14.91 -5.59
CA HIS A 118 3.64 -15.55 -6.83
C HIS A 118 4.45 -14.62 -7.77
N ASP A 119 3.84 -13.50 -8.18
CA ASP A 119 4.46 -12.55 -9.12
C ASP A 119 4.88 -11.22 -8.46
N MET A 120 4.71 -11.11 -7.14
CA MET A 120 4.76 -9.84 -6.42
C MET A 120 5.11 -10.04 -4.95
N ASP A 121 5.66 -9.01 -4.34
CA ASP A 121 5.78 -8.88 -2.90
C ASP A 121 4.63 -8.02 -2.35
N ALA A 122 4.19 -8.36 -1.13
CA ALA A 122 3.32 -7.52 -0.32
C ALA A 122 4.05 -7.12 0.95
N ILE A 123 4.01 -5.84 1.32
CA ILE A 123 4.69 -5.30 2.49
C ILE A 123 3.75 -4.37 3.23
N ILE A 124 3.55 -4.61 4.53
CA ILE A 124 2.81 -3.71 5.42
C ILE A 124 3.79 -2.98 6.32
N ILE A 125 3.73 -1.66 6.35
CA ILE A 125 4.58 -0.80 7.18
C ILE A 125 3.68 0.10 8.04
N LYS A 126 3.97 0.22 9.33
CA LYS A 126 3.29 1.18 10.22
C LYS A 126 3.62 2.60 9.78
N ASP A 127 2.63 3.42 9.44
CA ASP A 127 2.83 4.86 9.25
C ASP A 127 2.73 5.56 10.60
N ARG A 128 3.88 5.88 11.20
CA ARG A 128 3.96 6.60 12.47
C ARG A 128 3.81 8.12 12.31
N MET A 129 3.81 8.65 11.09
CA MET A 129 3.75 10.09 10.83
C MET A 129 2.34 10.59 10.51
N SER A 130 1.42 9.69 10.12
CA SER A 130 0.03 10.07 9.89
C SER A 130 -0.63 10.48 11.21
N SER A 131 -1.12 11.71 11.30
CA SER A 131 -1.73 12.27 12.51
C SER A 131 -3.26 12.18 12.56
N GLY A 132 -3.87 11.45 11.61
CA GLY A 132 -5.30 11.13 11.60
C GLY A 132 -5.50 9.63 11.52
N GLY A 133 -6.39 9.10 12.36
CA GLY A 133 -6.77 7.70 12.38
C GLY A 133 -7.97 7.46 13.29
N GLN A 134 -8.71 6.38 13.04
CA GLN A 134 -9.80 5.96 13.92
C GLN A 134 -9.27 5.57 15.32
N PRO A 135 -9.99 5.89 16.41
CA PRO A 135 -9.60 5.45 17.75
C PRO A 135 -9.40 3.93 17.81
N GLY A 136 -8.22 3.51 18.30
CA GLY A 136 -7.87 2.09 18.45
C GLY A 136 -7.30 1.42 17.19
N LYS A 137 -7.23 2.12 16.04
CA LYS A 137 -6.56 1.66 14.83
C LYS A 137 -5.23 2.37 14.63
N SER A 138 -4.29 1.68 14.00
CA SER A 138 -3.04 2.27 13.54
C SER A 138 -3.08 2.43 12.02
N SER A 139 -2.44 3.48 11.51
CA SER A 139 -2.28 3.68 10.08
C SER A 139 -1.16 2.81 9.53
N PHE A 140 -1.42 2.18 8.40
CA PHE A 140 -0.48 1.34 7.69
C PHE A 140 -0.45 1.66 6.20
N ILE A 141 0.71 1.43 5.61
CA ILE A 141 0.93 1.38 4.18
C ILE A 141 1.01 -0.09 3.79
N LEU A 142 0.07 -0.57 2.97
CA LEU A 142 0.22 -1.82 2.25
C LEU A 142 0.79 -1.53 0.86
N CYS A 143 2.03 -1.94 0.65
CA CYS A 143 2.75 -1.89 -0.62
C CYS A 143 2.59 -3.23 -1.35
N LEU A 144 2.19 -3.19 -2.61
CA LEU A 144 2.12 -4.32 -3.53
C LEU A 144 3.03 -4.03 -4.73
N THR A 145 4.06 -4.82 -4.95
CA THR A 145 5.07 -4.49 -5.97
C THR A 145 5.70 -5.74 -6.58
N ASN A 146 6.08 -5.65 -7.85
CA ASN A 146 6.98 -6.62 -8.49
C ASN A 146 8.38 -6.04 -8.74
N MET A 147 8.66 -4.86 -8.21
CA MET A 147 9.95 -4.21 -8.29
C MET A 147 10.86 -4.68 -7.16
N LYS A 148 12.18 -4.65 -7.39
CA LYS A 148 13.13 -4.90 -6.31
C LYS A 148 13.10 -3.71 -5.34
N MET A 149 13.21 -3.97 -4.04
CA MET A 149 13.23 -2.91 -3.01
C MET A 149 14.25 -1.80 -3.28
N LYS A 150 15.41 -2.10 -3.88
CA LYS A 150 16.38 -1.07 -4.29
C LYS A 150 15.82 -0.09 -5.33
N ASP A 151 14.99 -0.56 -6.23
CA ASP A 151 14.39 0.25 -7.31
C ASP A 151 13.24 1.10 -6.76
N ILE A 152 12.64 0.67 -5.64
CA ILE A 152 11.62 1.39 -4.87
C ILE A 152 12.30 2.49 -4.03
N VAL A 153 13.31 2.14 -3.24
CA VAL A 153 14.05 3.06 -2.35
C VAL A 153 14.87 4.08 -3.14
N CYS A 154 15.43 3.76 -4.32
CA CYS A 154 16.15 4.74 -5.15
C CYS A 154 15.22 5.75 -5.84
N SER A 155 13.94 5.44 -6.03
CA SER A 155 12.92 6.42 -6.43
C SER A 155 12.35 7.23 -5.27
N GLU A 156 12.50 6.74 -4.04
CA GLU A 156 12.04 7.39 -2.79
C GLU A 156 13.13 8.23 -2.11
N LYS A 157 14.42 7.90 -2.35
CA LYS A 157 15.59 8.68 -1.94
C LYS A 157 16.28 9.28 -3.16
N LEU A 158 15.69 10.31 -3.74
CA LEU A 158 16.51 11.33 -4.39
C LEU A 158 16.90 12.32 -3.31
N PHE A 159 18.12 12.15 -2.77
CA PHE A 159 18.78 13.17 -1.98
C PHE A 159 18.83 14.45 -2.82
N GLU A 160 18.33 15.55 -2.27
CA GLU A 160 18.60 16.88 -2.80
C GLU A 160 20.12 17.07 -2.86
N GLN A 161 20.62 17.49 -4.03
CA GLN A 161 21.90 18.20 -4.13
C GLN A 161 21.67 19.68 -3.81
#